data_AF-A0A6N9C056-F1
#
_entry.id   AF-A0A6N9C056-F1
#
_cell.length_a   1.000
_cell.length_b   1.000
_cell.length_c   1.000
_cell.angle_alpha   90.00
_cell.angle_beta   90.00
_cell.angle_gamma   90.00
#
_symmetry.space_group_name_H-M   'P 1'
#
loop_
_entity.id
_entity.type
_entity.pdbx_description
1 polymer ?
#
loop_
_entity_poly.entity_id
_entity_poly.type
_entity_poly.pdbx_seq_one_letter_code
_entity_poly.pdbx_strand_id
1 'polypeptide(L)' 'MAAVVLSLTLSFIAAVLAWFAIGPRLRLSEDSKQNEVLNVFAYVALAFPVVFGIVFFVVERL' A
#
# COMPACT_ATOMS: atom_id res chain seq x y z
N MET A 1 14.15 6.12 17.80
CA MET A 1 14.26 5.23 16.62
C MET A 1 13.20 4.12 16.64
N ALA A 2 13.14 3.27 17.67
CA ALA A 2 12.16 2.16 17.74
C ALA A 2 10.68 2.58 17.57
N ALA A 3 10.27 3.72 18.15
CA ALA A 3 8.90 4.22 18.02
C ALA A 3 8.53 4.62 16.58
N VAL A 4 9.45 5.27 15.86
CA VAL A 4 9.24 5.69 14.46
C VAL A 4 9.11 4.47 13.55
N VAL A 5 9.98 3.48 13.75
CA VAL A 5 9.94 2.20 13.03
C VAL A 5 8.62 1.47 13.30
N LEU A 6 8.24 1.35 14.57
CA LEU A 6 7.00 0.67 14.97
C LEU A 6 5.77 1.36 14.37
N SER A 7 5.70 2.69 14.40
CA SER A 7 4.61 3.45 13.79
C SER A 7 4.53 3.23 12.28
N LEU A 8 5.67 3.26 11.58
CA LEU A 8 5.74 2.97 10.14
C LEU A 8 5.28 1.54 9.82
N THR A 9 5.74 0.55 10.60
CA THR A 9 5.30 -0.84 10.45
C THR A 9 3.81 -1.00 10.70
N LEU A 10 3.25 -0.35 11.73
CA LEU A 10 1.82 -0.40 12.04
C LEU A 10 0.98 0.26 10.94
N SER A 11 1.39 1.42 10.44
CA SER A 11 0.72 2.09 9.32
C SER A 11 0.79 1.24 8.05
N PHE A 12 1.90 0.56 7.81
CA PHE A 12 2.07 -0.37 6.70
C PHE A 12 1.10 -1.56 6.81
N ILE A 13 1.05 -2.21 7.97
CA ILE A 13 0.14 -3.33 8.23
C ILE A 13 -1.33 -2.87 8.08
N ALA A 14 -1.68 -1.69 8.62
CA ALA A 14 -3.02 -1.15 8.49
C ALA A 14 -3.40 -0.88 7.02
N ALA A 15 -2.47 -0.36 6.20
CA ALA A 15 -2.68 -0.14 4.78
C ALA A 15 -2.86 -1.47 4.01
N VAL A 16 -2.08 -2.50 4.34
CA VAL A 16 -2.20 -3.84 3.74
C VAL A 16 -3.50 -4.55 4.17
N LEU A 17 -3.96 -4.34 5.40
CA LEU A 17 -5.24 -4.90 5.86
C LEU A 17 -6.44 -4.18 5.22
N ALA A 18 -6.40 -2.85 5.15
CA ALA A 18 -7.39 -2.07 4.41
C ALA A 18 -7.44 -2.52 2.95
N TRP A 19 -6.27 -2.76 2.36
CA TRP A 19 -6.16 -3.32 1.03
C TRP A 19 -6.77 -4.71 0.87
N PHE A 20 -6.51 -5.64 1.78
CA PHE A 20 -7.10 -6.98 1.72
C PHE A 20 -8.63 -6.93 1.85
N ALA A 21 -9.15 -5.99 2.64
CA ALA A 21 -10.58 -5.75 2.75
C ALA A 21 -11.21 -5.18 1.46
N ILE A 22 -10.42 -4.47 0.65
CA ILE A 22 -10.88 -3.66 -0.49
C ILE A 22 -10.59 -4.32 -1.86
N GLY A 23 -9.42 -4.95 -2.00
CA GLY A 23 -8.66 -5.16 -3.25
C GLY A 23 -9.21 -6.14 -4.30
N PRO A 24 -10.33 -6.85 -4.10
CA PRO A 24 -11.06 -7.45 -5.24
C PRO A 24 -12.51 -6.99 -5.37
N ARG A 25 -13.04 -6.19 -4.42
CA ARG A 25 -14.48 -5.88 -4.33
C ARG A 25 -14.85 -4.47 -4.76
N LEU A 26 -13.86 -3.64 -5.09
CA LEU A 26 -14.10 -2.31 -5.60
C LEU A 26 -14.71 -2.36 -7.00
N ARG A 27 -16.04 -2.28 -7.09
CA ARG A 27 -16.75 -1.84 -8.29
C ARG A 27 -16.89 -0.33 -8.22
N LEU A 28 -15.76 0.36 -8.41
CA LEU A 28 -15.72 1.82 -8.37
C LEU A 28 -16.26 2.45 -9.67
N SER A 29 -16.30 1.67 -10.76
CA SER A 29 -17.00 2.02 -11.99
C SER A 29 -17.82 0.84 -12.50
N GLU A 30 -18.96 1.11 -13.13
CA GLU A 30 -19.76 0.10 -13.84
C GLU A 30 -19.05 -0.40 -15.10
N ASP A 31 -18.14 0.40 -15.66
CA ASP A 31 -17.32 0.01 -16.81
C ASP A 31 -16.12 -0.85 -16.36
N SER A 32 -16.10 -2.09 -16.83
CA SER A 32 -15.10 -3.10 -16.45
C SER A 32 -13.68 -2.67 -16.78
N LYS A 33 -13.45 -1.98 -17.92
CA LYS A 33 -12.12 -1.51 -18.31
C LYS A 33 -11.61 -0.41 -17.39
N GLN A 34 -12.50 0.52 -17.03
CA GLN A 34 -12.13 1.64 -16.16
C GLN A 34 -11.84 1.14 -14.74
N ASN A 35 -12.62 0.17 -14.27
CA ASN A 35 -12.41 -0.46 -12.96
C ASN A 35 -11.07 -1.23 -12.89
N GLU A 36 -10.66 -1.87 -13.99
CA GLU A 36 -9.38 -2.57 -14.08
C GLU A 36 -8.19 -1.60 -13.99
N VAL A 37 -8.24 -0.47 -14.70
CA VAL A 37 -7.23 0.59 -14.62
C VAL A 37 -7.16 1.17 -13.20
N LEU A 38 -8.31 1.41 -12.58
CA LEU A 38 -8.37 1.98 -11.23
C LEU A 38 -7.78 1.03 -10.18
N ASN A 39 -8.06 -0.27 -10.33
CA ASN A 39 -7.42 -1.29 -9.52
C ASN A 39 -5.90 -1.30 -9.71
N VAL A 40 -5.37 -1.22 -10.94
CA VAL A 40 -3.92 -1.11 -11.21
C VAL A 40 -3.30 0.10 -10.49
N PHE A 41 -3.92 1.27 -10.58
CA PHE A 41 -3.45 2.44 -9.85
C PHE A 41 -3.46 2.24 -8.34
N ALA A 42 -4.50 1.59 -7.82
CA ALA A 42 -4.58 1.26 -6.41
C ALA A 42 -3.47 0.26 -6.01
N TYR A 43 -3.14 -0.73 -6.86
CA TYR A 43 -2.06 -1.71 -6.63
C TYR A 43 -0.71 -0.99 -6.54
N VAL A 44 -0.46 -0.04 -7.45
CA VAL A 44 0.77 0.76 -7.49
C VAL A 44 0.87 1.71 -6.29
N ALA A 45 -0.20 2.43 -5.97
CA ALA A 45 -0.23 3.34 -4.83
C ALA A 45 -0.02 2.61 -3.49
N LEU A 46 -0.48 1.36 -3.37
CA LEU A 46 -0.27 0.57 -2.18
C LEU A 46 1.15 -0.02 -2.07
N ALA A 47 1.82 -0.23 -3.20
CA ALA A 47 3.23 -0.64 -3.22
C ALA A 47 4.17 0.48 -2.75
N PHE A 48 3.79 1.75 -2.94
CA PHE A 48 4.59 2.93 -2.55
C PHE A 48 5.04 2.92 -1.08
N PRO A 49 4.17 2.71 -0.08
CA PRO A 49 4.61 2.65 1.32
C PRO A 49 5.50 1.44 1.63
N VAL A 50 5.35 0.30 0.92
CA VAL A 50 6.26 -0.85 1.03
C VAL A 50 7.68 -0.43 0.60
N VAL A 51 7.78 0.16 -0.60
CA VAL A 51 9.05 0.60 -1.18
C VAL A 51 9.67 1.70 -0.34
N PHE A 52 8.86 2.63 0.15
CA PHE A 52 9.32 3.69 1.05
C PHE A 52 9.92 3.10 2.33
N GLY A 53 9.24 2.15 2.97
CA GLY A 53 9.76 1.45 4.14
C GLY A 53 11.09 0.72 3.87
N ILE A 54 11.17 -0.04 2.77
CA ILE A 54 12.40 -0.75 2.38
C ILE A 54 13.54 0.22 2.13
N VAL A 55 13.33 1.26 1.31
CA VAL A 55 14.37 2.23 0.98
C VAL A 55 14.85 2.96 2.23
N PHE A 56 13.95 3.40 3.10
CA PHE A 56 14.35 4.12 4.32
C PHE A 56 15.15 3.22 5.27
N PHE A 57 14.72 1.96 5.45
CA PHE A 57 15.42 1.02 6.34
C PHE A 57 16.75 0.55 5.76
N VAL A 58 16.83 0.34 4.44
CA VAL A 58 18.07 -0.09 3.77
C VAL A 58 19.07 1.05 3.72
N VAL A 59 18.63 2.29 3.46
CA VAL A 59 19.48 3.48 3.49
C VAL A 59 19.94 3.82 4.91
N GLU A 60 19.10 3.67 5.93
CA GLU A 60 19.50 3.91 7.33
C GLU A 60 20.48 2.85 7.87
N ARG A 61 20.58 1.69 7.23
CA ARG A 61 21.49 0.58 7.62
C ARG A 61 22.84 0.59 6.88
N LEU A 62 22.99 1.40 5.83
CA LEU A 62 24.23 1.59 5.05
C LEU A 62 24.99 2.83 5.54
#